data_AF-A0A239BRN8-F1
#
_entry.id   AF-A0A239BRN8-F1
#
_cell.length_a   1.000
_cell.length_b   1.000
_cell.length_c   1.000
_cell.angle_alpha   90.00
_cell.angle_beta   90.00
_cell.angle_gamma   90.00
#
_symmetry.space_group_name_H-M   'P 1'
#
loop_
_entity.id
_entity.type
_entity.pdbx_description
1 polymer ?
#
loop_
_entity_poly.entity_id
_entity_poly.type
_entity_poly.pdbx_seq_one_letter_code
_entity_poly.pdbx_strand_id
1 'polypeptide(L)'
;MTVLVAVNDEKRPTRSGVHRAADIRAGLPREWENVAVAAWNGLTVAYCRQHGAGVIIRGVRNTGDVVRENQLAAMNETLGVTTLLMPTRPELATISSTIVRATVA
;
A
#
# COMPACT_ATOMS: atom_id res chain seq x y z
N MET A 1 -11.51 0.98 -7.08
CA MET A 1 -10.32 0.53 -6.31
C MET A 1 -9.66 1.74 -5.68
N THR A 2 -9.08 1.60 -4.48
CA THR A 2 -8.40 2.73 -3.82
C THR A 2 -6.95 2.39 -3.53
N VAL A 3 -6.02 3.23 -3.96
CA VAL A 3 -4.64 3.23 -3.47
C VAL A 3 -4.60 4.01 -2.16
N LEU A 4 -4.46 3.28 -1.04
CA LEU A 4 -4.45 3.88 0.29
C LEU A 4 -3.02 4.22 0.73
N VAL A 5 -2.75 5.51 0.91
CA VAL A 5 -1.52 6.01 1.52
C VAL A 5 -1.69 6.04 3.03
N ALA A 6 -1.44 4.89 3.66
CA ALA A 6 -1.43 4.79 5.12
C ALA A 6 -0.24 5.59 5.69
N VAL A 7 -0.53 6.47 6.64
CA VAL A 7 0.47 7.23 7.39
C VAL A 7 0.88 6.38 8.59
N ASN A 8 2.19 6.16 8.73
CA ASN A 8 2.77 5.58 9.93
C ASN A 8 3.67 6.66 10.53
N ASP A 9 3.26 7.19 11.68
CA ASP A 9 3.93 8.29 12.36
C ASP A 9 5.32 7.90 12.90
N GLU A 10 5.56 6.61 13.16
CA GLU A 10 6.87 6.10 13.59
C GLU A 10 7.92 6.19 12.46
N LYS A 11 7.48 6.14 11.20
CA LYS A 11 8.37 6.09 10.03
C LYS A 11 8.86 7.45 9.54
N ARG A 12 8.46 8.56 10.19
CA ARG A 12 8.88 9.95 9.89
C ARG A 12 9.09 10.19 8.38
N PRO A 13 8.01 10.08 7.57
CA PRO A 13 8.13 10.14 6.12
C PRO A 13 8.65 11.52 5.67
N THR A 14 9.48 11.55 4.62
CA THR A 14 10.03 12.80 4.05
C THR A 14 8.97 13.73 3.47
N ARG A 15 7.77 13.22 3.16
CA ARG A 15 6.60 13.99 2.71
C ARG A 15 5.33 13.53 3.42
N SER A 16 4.41 14.46 3.67
CA SER A 16 3.11 14.18 4.29
C SER A 16 2.29 13.15 3.49
N GLY A 17 1.34 12.47 4.15
CA GLY A 17 0.45 11.51 3.48
C GLY A 17 -0.33 12.12 2.32
N VAL A 18 -0.81 13.36 2.49
CA VAL A 18 -1.57 14.10 1.47
C VAL A 18 -0.71 14.39 0.24
N HIS A 19 0.53 14.89 0.42
CA HIS A 19 1.41 15.14 -0.72
C HIS A 19 1.78 13.84 -1.46
N ARG A 20 2.06 12.76 -0.74
CA ARG A 20 2.33 11.45 -1.36
C ARG A 20 1.12 10.93 -2.15
N ALA A 21 -0.09 11.10 -1.63
CA ALA A 21 -1.33 10.74 -2.34
C ALA A 21 -1.49 11.56 -3.63
N ALA A 22 -1.20 12.87 -3.59
CA ALA A 22 -1.22 13.73 -4.77
C ALA A 22 -0.18 13.30 -5.82
N ASP A 23 1.06 13.02 -5.41
CA ASP A 23 2.12 12.55 -6.32
C ASP A 23 1.71 11.23 -6.99
N ILE A 24 1.16 10.28 -6.23
CA ILE A 24 0.68 9.00 -6.77
C ILE A 24 -0.44 9.24 -7.78
N ARG A 25 -1.44 10.07 -7.47
CA ARG A 25 -2.54 10.36 -8.40
C ARG A 25 -2.02 11.01 -9.68
N ALA A 26 -1.03 11.90 -9.60
CA ALA A 26 -0.42 12.53 -10.76
C ALA A 26 0.39 11.55 -11.63
N GLY A 27 0.98 10.51 -11.04
CA GLY A 27 1.73 9.47 -11.76
C GLY A 27 0.88 8.35 -12.36
N LEU A 28 -0.41 8.25 -12.01
CA LEU A 28 -1.33 7.24 -12.54
C LEU A 28 -1.95 7.69 -13.88
N PRO A 29 -2.20 6.76 -14.82
CA PRO A 29 -2.89 7.06 -16.08
C PRO A 29 -4.23 7.77 -15.85
N ARG A 30 -4.55 8.75 -16.70
CA ARG A 30 -5.75 9.59 -16.54
C ARG A 30 -7.04 8.82 -16.82
N GLU A 31 -6.97 7.84 -17.70
CA GLU A 31 -8.05 6.93 -18.09
C GLU A 31 -8.45 5.93 -16.99
N TRP A 32 -7.67 5.80 -15.92
CA TRP A 32 -8.00 4.96 -14.76
C TRP A 32 -8.97 5.70 -13.81
N GLU A 33 -10.19 5.94 -14.30
CA GLU A 33 -11.26 6.62 -13.57
C GLU A 33 -11.79 5.82 -12.37
N ASN A 34 -11.63 4.49 -12.41
CA ASN A 34 -12.02 3.58 -11.33
C ASN A 34 -10.97 3.46 -10.21
N VAL A 35 -9.90 4.26 -10.24
CA VAL A 35 -8.83 4.27 -9.23
C VAL A 35 -8.82 5.59 -8.46
N ALA A 36 -9.20 5.52 -7.18
CA ALA A 36 -9.05 6.61 -6.23
C ALA A 36 -7.70 6.52 -5.51
N VAL A 37 -7.19 7.65 -5.03
CA VAL A 37 -6.01 7.70 -4.14
C VAL A 37 -6.40 8.48 -2.90
N ALA A 38 -6.18 7.90 -1.72
CA ALA A 38 -6.56 8.51 -0.45
C ALA A 38 -5.41 8.44 0.55
N ALA A 39 -5.23 9.50 1.34
CA ALA A 39 -4.36 9.48 2.52
C ALA A 39 -5.20 9.10 3.74
N TRP A 40 -4.65 8.24 4.61
CA TRP A 40 -5.36 7.77 5.80
C TRP A 40 -4.45 7.72 7.00
N ASN A 41 -4.94 8.26 8.12
CA ASN A 41 -4.31 8.13 9.42
C ASN A 41 -5.16 7.20 10.29
N GLY A 42 -4.63 6.02 10.61
CA GLY A 42 -5.33 4.97 11.34
C GLY A 42 -5.18 3.59 10.71
N LEU A 43 -5.91 2.62 11.24
CA LEU A 43 -5.86 1.23 10.77
C LEU A 43 -6.45 1.09 9.37
N THR A 44 -5.75 0.37 8.48
CA THR A 44 -6.21 0.08 7.11
C THR A 44 -7.56 -0.64 7.10
N VAL A 45 -7.76 -1.59 8.01
CA VAL A 45 -9.03 -2.32 8.14
C VAL A 45 -10.20 -1.42 8.55
N ALA A 46 -9.95 -0.34 9.28
CA ALA A 46 -10.99 0.63 9.62
C ALA A 46 -11.41 1.43 8.38
N TYR A 47 -10.45 1.83 7.55
CA TYR A 47 -10.74 2.44 6.25
C TYR A 47 -11.57 1.50 5.36
N CYS A 48 -11.17 0.22 5.31
CA CYS A 48 -11.89 -0.81 4.55
C CYS A 48 -13.35 -0.91 4.98
N ARG A 49 -13.62 -1.02 6.29
CA ARG A 49 -14.99 -1.09 6.82
C ARG A 49 -15.80 0.18 6.51
N GLN A 50 -15.22 1.36 6.70
CA GLN A 50 -15.91 2.63 6.45
C GLN A 50 -16.32 2.80 4.98
N HIS A 51 -15.55 2.24 4.05
CA HIS A 51 -15.77 2.40 2.60
C HIS A 51 -16.30 1.14 1.92
N GLY A 52 -16.70 0.12 2.69
CA GLY A 52 -17.22 -1.15 2.15
C GLY A 52 -16.20 -1.94 1.31
N ALA A 53 -14.90 -1.75 1.54
CA ALA A 53 -13.86 -2.50 0.84
C ALA A 53 -13.60 -3.84 1.53
N GLY A 54 -13.98 -4.95 0.89
CA GLY A 54 -13.79 -6.31 1.44
C GLY A 54 -12.40 -6.91 1.20
N VAL A 55 -11.56 -6.28 0.37
CA VAL A 55 -10.28 -6.85 -0.06
C VAL A 55 -9.15 -5.83 0.03
N ILE A 56 -8.00 -6.24 0.56
CA ILE A 56 -6.72 -5.55 0.50
C ILE A 56 -5.80 -6.28 -0.47
N ILE A 57 -5.15 -5.57 -1.40
CA ILE A 57 -4.16 -6.15 -2.31
C ILE A 57 -2.76 -5.74 -1.84
N ARG A 58 -1.85 -6.70 -1.69
CA ARG A 58 -0.46 -6.48 -1.24
C ARG A 58 0.51 -7.13 -2.21
N GLY A 59 1.48 -6.37 -2.70
CA GLY A 59 2.56 -6.88 -3.52
C GLY A 59 3.62 -7.59 -2.66
N VAL A 60 4.12 -8.74 -3.12
CA VAL A 60 5.23 -9.48 -2.49
C VAL A 60 6.37 -9.66 -3.48
N ARG A 61 7.62 -9.40 -3.05
CA ARG A 61 8.79 -9.43 -3.94
C ARG A 61 9.73 -10.61 -3.72
N ASN A 62 9.70 -11.19 -2.53
CA ASN A 62 10.54 -12.31 -2.13
C ASN A 62 9.86 -13.10 -1.00
N THR A 63 10.48 -14.20 -0.59
CA THR A 63 9.97 -15.06 0.49
C THR A 63 9.79 -14.32 1.82
N GLY A 64 10.66 -13.35 2.13
CA GLY A 64 10.57 -12.55 3.35
C GLY A 64 9.31 -11.66 3.38
N ASP A 65 9.01 -10.99 2.26
CA ASP A 65 7.77 -10.23 2.10
C ASP A 65 6.56 -11.17 2.28
N VAL A 66 6.56 -12.36 1.66
CA VAL A 66 5.46 -13.34 1.78
C VAL A 66 5.19 -13.72 3.23
N VAL A 67 6.22 -14.06 4.01
CA VAL A 67 6.04 -14.45 5.42
C VAL A 67 5.43 -13.32 6.24
N ARG A 68 5.95 -12.10 6.09
CA ARG A 68 5.44 -10.92 6.80
C ARG A 68 4.01 -10.59 6.40
N GLU A 69 3.73 -10.58 5.10
CA GLU A 69 2.41 -10.21 4.59
C GLU A 69 1.35 -11.29 4.90
N ASN A 70 1.72 -12.57 4.97
CA ASN A 70 0.83 -13.65 5.43
C ASN A 70 0.39 -13.46 6.88
N GLN A 71 1.29 -13.04 7.77
CA GLN A 71 0.92 -12.76 9.18
C GLN A 71 -0.07 -11.60 9.27
N LEU A 72 0.16 -10.53 8.49
CA LEU A 72 -0.77 -9.40 8.41
C LEU A 72 -2.11 -9.78 7.77
N ALA A 73 -2.09 -10.62 6.74
CA ALA A 73 -3.29 -11.14 6.08
C ALA A 73 -4.15 -11.94 7.05
N ALA A 74 -3.55 -12.83 7.84
CA ALA A 74 -4.26 -13.59 8.88
C ALA A 74 -4.92 -12.67 9.92
N MET A 75 -4.23 -11.60 10.35
CA MET A 75 -4.81 -10.61 11.26
C MET A 75 -5.95 -9.81 10.61
N ASN A 76 -5.83 -9.42 9.35
CA ASN A 76 -6.92 -8.72 8.65
C ASN A 76 -8.15 -9.62 8.47
N GLU A 77 -7.95 -10.93 8.25
CA GLU A 77 -9.02 -11.91 8.10
C GLU A 77 -9.84 -12.04 9.39
N THR A 78 -9.21 -12.05 10.57
CA THR A 78 -9.95 -12.03 11.86
C THR A 78 -10.76 -10.75 12.06
N LEU A 79 -10.43 -9.69 11.32
CA LEU A 79 -11.14 -8.41 11.28
C LEU A 79 -12.12 -8.32 10.10
N GLY A 80 -12.34 -9.41 9.35
CA GLY A 80 -13.32 -9.51 8.27
C GLY A 80 -12.89 -8.84 6.95
N VAL A 81 -11.58 -8.69 6.72
CA VAL A 81 -11.04 -8.11 5.47
C VAL A 81 -10.02 -9.06 4.86
N THR A 82 -10.34 -9.61 3.70
CA THR A 82 -9.45 -10.56 3.00
C THR A 82 -8.26 -9.84 2.39
N THR A 83 -7.08 -10.44 2.48
CA THR A 83 -5.87 -9.90 1.85
C THR A 83 -5.41 -10.81 0.71
N LEU A 84 -5.31 -10.26 -0.50
CA LEU A 84 -4.74 -10.93 -1.67
C LEU A 84 -3.26 -10.56 -1.81
N LEU A 85 -2.40 -11.56 -1.82
CA LEU A 85 -0.97 -11.40 -2.09
C LEU A 85 -0.70 -11.55 -3.59
N MET A 86 -0.07 -10.55 -4.18
CA MET A 86 0.24 -10.51 -5.60
C MET A 86 1.76 -10.54 -5.80
N PRO A 87 2.33 -11.54 -6.48
CA PRO A 87 3.75 -11.55 -6.79
C PRO A 87 4.11 -10.38 -7.71
N THR A 88 5.22 -9.71 -7.40
CA THR A 88 5.78 -8.67 -8.27
C THR A 88 6.27 -9.27 -9.59
N ARG A 89 6.32 -8.45 -10.63
CA ARG A 89 7.09 -8.78 -11.84
C ARG A 89 8.58 -8.89 -11.50
N PRO A 90 9.32 -9.90 -11.99
CA PRO A 90 10.74 -10.11 -11.69
C PRO A 90 11.60 -8.87 -11.93
N GLU A 91 11.35 -8.15 -13.03
CA GLU A 91 12.08 -6.92 -13.39
C GLU A 91 11.99 -5.80 -12.34
N LEU A 92 10.98 -5.84 -11.45
CA LEU A 92 10.72 -4.81 -10.44
C LEU A 92 11.05 -5.28 -9.00
N ALA A 93 11.49 -6.53 -8.81
CA ALA A 93 11.66 -7.12 -7.49
C ALA A 93 12.70 -6.41 -6.60
N THR A 94 13.70 -5.77 -7.20
CA THR A 94 14.77 -5.04 -6.49
C THR A 94 14.38 -3.61 -6.10
N ILE A 95 13.27 -3.09 -6.62
CA ILE A 95 12.87 -1.70 -6.37
C ILE A 95 12.20 -1.59 -4.99
N SER A 96 12.64 -0.60 -4.20
CA SER A 96 11.99 -0.20 -2.97
C SER A 96 12.18 1.28 -2.71
N SER A 97 11.22 1.93 -2.04
CA SER A 97 11.37 3.35 -1.69
C SER A 97 12.57 3.61 -0.77
N THR A 98 13.01 2.62 -0.01
CA THR A 98 14.23 2.72 0.82
C THR A 98 15.48 2.76 -0.05
N ILE A 99 15.60 1.87 -1.03
CA ILE A 99 16.73 1.82 -1.97
C ILE A 99 16.76 3.11 -2.81
N VAL A 100 15.62 3.52 -3.38
CA VAL A 100 15.53 4.74 -4.20
C VAL A 100 15.95 5.97 -3.38
N ARG A 101 15.52 6.08 -2.12
CA ARG A 101 15.97 7.20 -1.26
C ARG A 101 17.46 7.16 -0.96
N ALA A 102 18.08 5.99 -0.87
CA ALA A 102 19.51 5.86 -0.63
C ALA A 102 20.36 6.22 -1.86
N THR A 103 19.82 6.03 -3.07
CA THR A 103 20.53 6.31 -4.33
C THR A 103 20.34 7.74 -4.85
N VAL A 104 19.31 8.46 -4.38
CA VAL A 104 18.99 9.84 -4.80
C VAL A 104 19.58 10.86 -3.79
N ALA A 105 20.67 10.49 -3.12
CA ALA A 105 21.41 11.35 -2.18
C ALA A 105 22.59 12.04 -2.88
#